data_AF-A0A2G8LE19-F1
#
_entry.id   AF-A0A2G8LE19-F1
#
_cell.length_a   1.000
_cell.length_b   1.000
_cell.length_c   1.000
_cell.angle_alpha   90.00
_cell.angle_beta   90.00
_cell.angle_gamma   90.00
#
_symmetry.space_group_name_H-M   'P 1'
#
loop_
_entity.id
_entity.type
_entity.pdbx_description
1 polymer ?
#
loop_
_entity_poly.entity_id
_entity_poly.type
_entity_poly.pdbx_seq_one_letter_code
_entity_poly.pdbx_strand_id
1 'polypeptide(L)'
;MEERERNGGKYERIFVIGDGGNDFCPCKLLTENDVIFPRKGYRLIKKLERLSKSGDEEPVLASIVPWEDGEDLLASFKQVAGLQLE
;
A
#
# COMPACT_ATOMS: atom_id res chain seq x y z
N MET A 1 -1.13 -15.72 2.42
CA MET A 1 -1.46 -15.12 3.74
C MET A 1 -1.82 -16.22 4.73
N GLU A 2 -2.63 -17.19 4.31
CA GLU A 2 -2.98 -18.43 5.05
C GLU A 2 -1.77 -19.15 5.68
N GLU A 3 -0.63 -19.20 4.99
CA GLU A 3 0.58 -19.85 5.52
C GLU A 3 1.22 -19.11 6.71
N ARG A 4 1.03 -17.78 6.82
CA ARG A 4 1.43 -17.00 8.00
C ARG A 4 0.39 -17.07 9.13
N GLU A 5 -0.88 -17.22 8.79
CA GLU A 5 -1.94 -17.47 9.76
C GLU A 5 -1.71 -18.78 10.53
N ARG A 6 -1.14 -19.81 9.88
CA ARG A 6 -0.73 -21.06 10.54
C ARG A 6 0.43 -20.92 11.54
N ASN A 7 1.22 -19.84 11.48
CA ASN A 7 2.43 -19.65 12.27
C ASN A 7 2.35 -18.52 13.32
N GLY A 8 1.14 -18.10 13.72
CA GLY A 8 0.94 -17.42 15.01
C GLY A 8 1.04 -15.90 15.05
N GLY A 9 0.80 -15.18 13.95
CA GLY A 9 0.56 -13.74 14.03
C GLY A 9 -0.07 -13.15 12.77
N LYS A 10 -1.33 -12.70 12.85
CA LYS A 10 -1.89 -11.76 11.88
C LYS A 10 -1.28 -10.39 12.16
N TYR A 11 -0.72 -9.74 11.14
CA TYR A 11 -0.38 -8.33 11.25
C TYR A 11 -1.68 -7.54 11.37
N GLU A 12 -1.77 -6.66 12.36
CA GLU A 12 -2.92 -5.78 12.53
C GLU A 12 -3.04 -4.77 11.39
N ARG A 13 -1.90 -4.36 10.83
CA ARG A 13 -1.78 -3.42 9.72
C ARG A 13 -0.50 -3.67 8.93
N ILE A 14 -0.60 -3.62 7.61
CA ILE A 14 0.50 -3.77 6.65
C ILE A 14 0.68 -2.46 5.89
N PHE A 15 1.95 -2.05 5.76
CA PHE A 15 2.36 -0.91 4.96
C PHE A 15 3.21 -1.40 3.79
N VAL A 16 2.76 -1.19 2.56
CA VAL A 16 3.52 -1.51 1.34
C VAL A 16 4.09 -0.23 0.76
N ILE A 17 5.41 -0.12 0.66
CA ILE A 17 6.10 1.04 0.10
C ILE A 17 6.84 0.59 -1.15
N GLY A 18 6.60 1.23 -2.29
CA GLY A 18 7.29 0.86 -3.53
C GLY A 18 6.96 1.76 -4.71
N ASP A 19 7.76 1.66 -5.77
CA ASP A 19 7.57 2.34 -7.05
C ASP A 19 7.38 1.34 -8.20
N GLY A 20 7.79 0.08 -7.97
CA GLY A 20 7.90 -0.98 -8.96
C GLY A 20 6.57 -1.60 -9.36
N GLY A 21 6.47 -1.98 -10.63
CA GLY A 21 5.29 -2.71 -11.11
C GLY A 21 5.17 -4.13 -10.53
N ASN A 22 6.22 -4.65 -9.91
CA ASN A 22 6.25 -5.97 -9.27
C ASN A 22 5.58 -5.95 -7.89
N ASP A 23 5.46 -4.77 -7.28
CA ASP A 23 4.83 -4.58 -5.97
C ASP A 23 3.29 -4.57 -6.07
N PHE A 24 2.73 -4.63 -7.28
CA PHE A 24 1.28 -4.57 -7.49
C PHE A 24 0.54 -5.84 -7.06
N CYS A 25 1.12 -7.03 -7.28
CA CYS A 25 0.47 -8.29 -6.94
C CYS A 25 0.16 -8.42 -5.44
N PRO A 26 1.10 -8.15 -4.51
CA PRO A 26 0.78 -8.21 -3.08
C PRO A 26 -0.23 -7.15 -2.64
N CYS A 27 -0.36 -6.02 -3.35
CA CYS A 27 -1.35 -4.98 -3.03
C CYS A 27 -2.80 -5.47 -3.13
N LYS A 28 -3.09 -6.46 -4.00
CA LYS A 28 -4.45 -7.02 -4.15
C LYS A 28 -4.90 -7.86 -2.95
N LEU A 29 -3.96 -8.29 -2.12
CA LEU A 29 -4.23 -9.13 -0.94
C LEU A 29 -4.42 -8.31 0.34
N LEU A 30 -4.32 -6.98 0.22
CA LEU A 30 -4.42 -6.08 1.35
C LEU A 30 -5.88 -5.74 1.68
N THR A 31 -6.13 -5.47 2.95
CA THR A 31 -7.42 -5.12 3.51
C THR A 31 -7.59 -3.62 3.64
N GLU A 32 -8.79 -3.16 3.98
CA GLU A 32 -9.10 -1.76 4.29
C GLU A 32 -8.28 -1.17 5.45
N ASN A 33 -7.69 -2.00 6.31
CA ASN A 33 -6.82 -1.56 7.40
C ASN A 33 -5.39 -1.27 6.96
N ASP A 34 -5.01 -1.71 5.76
CA ASP A 34 -3.65 -1.64 5.21
C ASP A 34 -3.47 -0.40 4.34
N VAL A 35 -2.20 -0.08 4.04
CA VAL A 35 -1.85 1.14 3.30
C VAL A 35 -0.75 0.86 2.28
N ILE A 36 -0.94 1.40 1.09
CA ILE A 36 0.04 1.37 0.01
C ILE A 36 0.58 2.78 -0.18
N PHE A 37 1.90 2.91 -0.19
CA PHE A 37 2.64 4.11 -0.49
C PHE A 37 3.31 3.97 -1.87
N PRO A 38 2.58 4.21 -2.98
CA PRO A 38 3.17 4.12 -4.30
C PRO A 38 3.90 5.41 -4.68
N ARG A 39 5.09 5.30 -5.29
CA ARG A 39 5.79 6.50 -5.76
C ARG A 39 5.06 7.17 -6.93
N LYS A 40 4.83 8.48 -6.85
CA LYS A 40 4.23 9.30 -7.90
C LYS A 40 5.05 9.22 -9.20
N GLY A 41 4.36 9.02 -10.33
CA GLY A 41 4.98 8.93 -11.65
C GLY A 41 5.50 7.54 -12.07
N TYR A 42 5.56 6.57 -11.15
CA TYR A 42 6.13 5.23 -11.40
C TYR A 42 5.07 4.18 -11.78
N ARG A 43 5.51 2.93 -11.94
CA ARG A 43 4.68 1.85 -12.50
C ARG A 43 3.61 1.36 -11.53
N LEU A 44 3.88 1.37 -10.22
CA LEU A 44 2.92 0.89 -9.22
C LEU A 44 1.63 1.75 -9.24
N ILE A 45 1.77 3.08 -9.11
CA ILE A 45 0.62 3.99 -9.09
C ILE A 45 -0.21 3.92 -10.38
N LYS A 46 0.46 3.82 -11.53
CA LYS A 46 -0.22 3.66 -12.83
C LYS A 46 -1.05 2.38 -12.93
N LYS A 47 -0.61 1.29 -12.30
CA LYS A 47 -1.38 0.03 -12.27
C LYS A 47 -2.59 0.15 -11.34
N LEU A 48 -2.42 0.75 -10.16
CA LEU A 48 -3.50 0.99 -9.20
C LEU A 48 -4.61 1.88 -9.80
N GLU A 49 -4.23 2.97 -10.46
CA GLU A 49 -5.18 3.87 -11.14
C GLU A 49 -5.91 3.22 -12.32
N ARG A 50 -5.25 2.30 -13.04
CA ARG A 50 -5.89 1.56 -14.14
C ARG A 50 -6.93 0.59 -13.59
N LEU A 51 -6.58 -0.12 -12.52
CA LEU A 51 -7.47 -1.04 -11.84
C LEU A 51 -8.75 -0.32 -11.36
N SER A 52 -8.61 0.86 -10.75
CA SER A 52 -9.76 1.64 -10.29
C SER A 52 -10.63 2.19 -11.43
N LYS A 53 -10.09 2.31 -12.65
CA LYS A 53 -10.79 2.89 -13.82
C LYS A 53 -11.42 1.85 -14.73
N SER A 54 -10.86 0.64 -14.82
CA SER A 54 -11.34 -0.39 -15.75
C SER A 54 -12.65 -1.01 -15.29
N GLY A 55 -12.89 -1.15 -13.98
CA GLY A 55 -14.08 -1.82 -13.44
C GLY A 55 -14.15 -3.34 -13.73
N ASP A 56 -13.20 -3.86 -14.52
CA ASP A 56 -13.12 -5.26 -14.94
C ASP A 56 -12.52 -6.19 -13.87
N GLU A 57 -11.84 -5.64 -12.87
CA GLU A 57 -11.21 -6.37 -11.76
C GLU A 57 -11.63 -5.75 -10.42
N GLU A 58 -11.59 -6.54 -9.35
CA GLU A 58 -11.86 -6.04 -8.00
C GLU A 58 -10.86 -4.93 -7.62
N PRO A 59 -11.34 -3.81 -7.04
CA PRO A 59 -10.46 -2.74 -6.60
C PRO A 59 -9.59 -3.21 -5.42
N VAL A 60 -8.44 -2.56 -5.27
CA VAL A 60 -7.65 -2.69 -4.05
C VAL A 60 -8.40 -2.02 -2.89
N LEU A 61 -8.55 -2.73 -1.79
CA LEU A 61 -9.24 -2.25 -0.58
C LEU A 61 -8.38 -1.34 0.28
N ALA A 62 -7.05 -1.52 0.25
CA ALA A 62 -6.12 -0.72 1.02
C ALA A 62 -6.13 0.76 0.63
N SER A 63 -5.85 1.61 1.62
CA SER A 63 -5.68 3.04 1.38
C SER A 63 -4.43 3.29 0.51
N ILE A 64 -4.52 4.23 -0.43
CA ILE A 64 -3.41 4.57 -1.33
C ILE A 64 -2.91 5.99 -0.99
N VAL A 65 -1.65 6.10 -0.61
CA VAL A 65 -1.01 7.37 -0.19
C VAL A 65 0.25 7.62 -1.03
N PRO A 66 0.13 8.28 -2.18
CA PRO A 66 1.27 8.51 -3.07
C PRO A 66 2.35 9.40 -2.47
N TRP A 67 3.62 9.07 -2.70
CA TRP A 67 4.76 9.88 -2.24
C TRP A 67 5.68 10.31 -3.39
N GLU A 68 6.38 11.44 -3.22
CA GLU A 68 7.28 12.03 -4.23
C GLU A 68 8.76 11.69 -3.96
N ASP A 69 9.19 11.97 -2.74
CA ASP A 69 10.54 11.74 -2.22
C ASP A 69 10.51 11.16 -0.79
N GLY A 70 11.69 11.01 -0.18
CA GLY A 70 11.82 10.45 1.15
C GLY A 70 11.22 11.31 2.27
N GLU A 71 11.17 12.63 2.11
CA GLU A 71 10.60 13.55 3.10
C GLU A 71 9.07 13.49 3.07
N ASP A 72 8.47 13.51 1.87
CA ASP A 72 7.03 13.30 1.65
C ASP A 72 6.58 11.93 2.19
N LEU A 73 7.35 10.87 1.91
CA LEU A 73 7.09 9.53 2.44
C LEU A 73 7.16 9.51 3.98
N LEU A 74 8.17 10.11 4.58
CA LEU A 74 8.33 10.12 6.04
C LEU A 74 7.20 10.91 6.72
N ALA A 75 6.82 12.05 6.17
CA ALA A 75 5.73 12.88 6.70
C ALA A 75 4.39 12.15 6.62
N SER A 76 4.05 11.61 5.44
CA SER A 76 2.82 10.85 5.23
C SER A 76 2.76 9.56 6.05
N PHE A 77 3.88 8.83 6.16
CA PHE A 77 3.97 7.64 7.00
C PHE A 77 3.68 7.95 8.47
N LYS A 78 4.27 9.00 9.04
CA LYS A 78 4.02 9.40 10.45
C LYS A 78 2.54 9.72 10.70
N GLN A 79 1.92 10.45 9.78
CA GLN A 79 0.50 10.79 9.85
C GLN A 79 -0.38 9.54 9.87
N VAL A 80 -0.09 8.57 9.01
CA VAL A 80 -0.93 7.38 8.82
C VAL A 80 -0.65 6.29 9.85
N ALA A 81 0.61 6.14 10.28
CA ALA A 81 1.03 5.17 11.29
C ALA A 81 0.74 5.64 12.72
N GLY A 82 0.35 6.91 12.92
CA GLY A 82 0.08 7.47 14.25
C GLY A 82 1.32 7.63 15.11
N LEU A 83 2.49 7.84 14.49
CA LEU A 83 3.75 8.05 15.21
C LEU A 83 3.92 9.55 15.51
N GLN A 84 3.82 9.94 16.79
CA GLN A 84 4.29 11.24 17.26
C GLN A 84 5.82 11.19 17.40
N LEU A 85 6.51 12.19 16.87
CA LEU A 85 7.93 12.40 17.15
C LEU A 85 8.07 13.16 18.46
N GLU A 86 8.94 12.67 19.34
CA GLU A 86 9.59 13.48 20.38
C GLU A 86 10.63 14.44 19.77
#